data_AF-A0A918CHC3-F1
#
_entry.id   AF-A0A918CHC3-F1
#
_cell.length_a   1.000
_cell.length_b   1.000
_cell.length_c   1.000
_cell.angle_alpha   90.00
_cell.angle_beta   90.00
_cell.angle_gamma   90.00
#
_symmetry.space_group_name_H-M   'P 1'
#
loop_
_entity.id
_entity.type
_entity.pdbx_description
1 polymer ?
#
loop_
_entity_poly.entity_id
_entity_poly.type
_entity_poly.pdbx_seq_one_letter_code
_entity_poly.pdbx_strand_id
1 'polypeptide(L)'
;MAVGRRVFLGAFTAGAVTVAAGAEAAAADDEYTQYTAPAKFYGDSPTAYVVAINYKATSGDKAALNVTSDNPASSAMYISGKEQAARGTLKIAHVGYADGSDSGASGLSIDLQTPGTAAQGIYVTATQGPTKGALLVLRNNAGLEDFVVKGTGLIGVGIDRGGTVRGQVHVVQRTENPALVVQGVTHIADVATAPTELKHPSLGGGVLYAENGELKWLSSKGGTPTTLA
;
A
#
# COMPACT_ATOMS: atom_id res chain seq x y z
N MET A 1 18.53 43.51 -25.29
CA MET A 1 19.17 42.26 -24.85
C MET A 1 18.68 41.97 -23.44
N ALA A 2 17.83 40.97 -23.25
CA ALA A 2 17.36 40.56 -21.93
C ALA A 2 18.47 39.78 -21.23
N VAL A 3 18.92 40.26 -20.07
CA VAL A 3 19.95 39.60 -19.28
C VAL A 3 19.26 38.50 -18.48
N GLY A 4 19.41 37.25 -18.90
CA GLY A 4 18.88 36.09 -18.17
C GLY A 4 19.36 36.12 -16.72
N ARG A 5 18.42 36.20 -15.78
CA ARG A 5 18.70 36.25 -14.35
C ARG A 5 19.12 34.85 -13.91
N ARG A 6 20.43 34.59 -13.97
CA ARG A 6 21.02 33.32 -13.53
C ARG A 6 20.84 33.17 -12.02
N VAL A 7 20.04 32.19 -11.59
CA VAL A 7 20.09 31.68 -10.22
C VAL A 7 21.34 30.79 -10.12
N PHE A 8 22.46 31.39 -9.72
CA PHE A 8 23.65 30.64 -9.34
C PHE A 8 23.39 30.02 -7.97
N LEU A 9 23.23 28.70 -7.91
CA LEU A 9 23.28 27.94 -6.66
C LEU A 9 24.69 27.35 -6.48
N GLY A 10 25.68 28.22 -6.26
CA GLY A 10 27.06 27.82 -5.96
C GLY A 10 27.34 27.93 -4.46
N ALA A 11 27.91 26.87 -3.87
CA ALA A 11 28.44 26.75 -2.50
C ALA A 11 28.02 27.86 -1.50
N PHE A 12 26.91 27.64 -0.78
CA PHE A 12 26.54 28.50 0.34
C PHE A 12 26.77 27.76 1.67
N THR A 13 27.63 28.34 2.49
CA THR A 13 27.62 28.10 3.93
C THR A 13 26.31 28.66 4.49
N ALA A 14 25.66 27.90 5.38
CA ALA A 14 24.29 28.10 5.86
C ALA A 14 23.86 29.58 6.07
N GLY A 15 22.98 30.05 5.18
CA GLY A 15 22.26 31.31 5.29
C GLY A 15 21.06 31.26 4.35
N ALA A 16 19.85 31.52 4.86
CA ALA A 16 18.62 31.41 4.10
C ALA A 16 18.63 32.33 2.86
N VAL A 17 18.34 31.77 1.68
CA VAL A 17 18.04 32.56 0.48
C VAL A 17 16.55 32.87 0.49
N THR A 18 16.19 34.11 0.83
CA THR A 18 14.83 34.63 0.65
C THR A 18 14.73 35.21 -0.77
N VAL A 19 14.01 34.54 -1.67
CA VAL A 19 13.61 35.16 -2.94
C VAL A 19 12.40 36.04 -2.63
N ALA A 20 12.58 37.35 -2.64
CA ALA A 20 11.48 38.30 -2.52
C ALA A 20 10.54 38.12 -3.73
N ALA A 21 9.27 37.80 -3.47
CA ALA A 21 8.24 37.85 -4.49
C ALA A 21 8.01 39.32 -4.86
N GLY A 22 8.56 39.75 -5.99
CA GLY A 22 8.18 41.02 -6.61
C GLY A 22 6.72 40.95 -7.03
N ALA A 23 5.95 41.98 -6.71
CA ALA A 23 4.54 42.12 -7.05
C ALA A 23 4.35 42.37 -8.55
N GLU A 24 4.60 41.38 -9.40
CA GLU A 24 4.13 41.37 -10.78
C GLU A 24 3.62 39.97 -11.12
N ALA A 25 2.43 39.93 -11.72
CA ALA A 25 1.82 38.72 -12.22
C ALA A 25 2.71 38.12 -13.32
N ALA A 26 3.56 37.16 -12.96
CA ALA A 26 4.33 36.39 -13.92
C ALA A 26 3.42 35.35 -14.57
N ALA A 27 2.79 35.74 -15.67
CA ALA A 27 2.33 34.81 -16.69
C ALA A 27 3.52 34.48 -17.61
N ALA A 28 4.03 33.26 -17.52
CA ALA A 28 4.65 32.50 -18.59
C ALA A 28 5.00 31.10 -18.05
N ASP A 29 4.13 30.12 -18.31
CA ASP A 29 4.37 28.69 -18.05
C ASP A 29 5.21 28.05 -19.18
N ASP A 30 5.67 28.85 -20.15
CA ASP A 30 6.20 28.37 -21.44
C ASP A 30 7.73 28.55 -21.62
N GLU A 31 8.44 29.17 -20.67
CA GLU A 31 9.91 29.37 -20.80
C GLU A 31 10.70 28.31 -20.02
N TYR A 32 10.78 27.10 -20.59
CA TYR A 32 11.63 26.03 -20.06
C TYR A 32 13.10 26.27 -20.46
N THR A 33 13.96 26.61 -19.49
CA THR A 33 15.40 26.54 -19.74
C THR A 33 15.83 25.08 -19.73
N GLN A 34 16.19 24.54 -20.90
CA GLN A 34 16.69 23.18 -21.01
C GLN A 34 18.00 23.03 -20.23
N TYR A 35 17.95 22.33 -19.10
CA TYR A 35 19.14 21.93 -18.38
C TYR A 35 19.77 20.72 -19.08
N THR A 36 21.01 20.86 -19.53
CA THR A 36 21.79 19.76 -20.14
C THR A 36 22.27 18.73 -19.10
N ALA A 37 22.16 19.04 -17.81
CA ALA A 37 22.48 18.14 -16.71
C ALA A 37 21.47 18.31 -15.56
N PRO A 38 21.11 17.23 -14.85
CA PRO A 38 20.15 17.32 -13.76
C PRO A 38 20.74 18.05 -12.55
N ALA A 39 19.90 18.76 -11.80
CA ALA A 39 20.23 19.21 -10.45
C ALA A 39 20.39 17.99 -9.53
N LYS A 40 21.50 17.91 -8.79
CA LYS A 40 21.78 16.80 -7.88
C LYS A 40 22.20 17.33 -6.51
N PHE A 41 21.66 16.74 -5.47
CA PHE A 41 22.02 17.01 -4.08
C PHE A 41 22.52 15.72 -3.45
N TYR A 42 23.70 15.77 -2.84
CA TYR A 42 24.32 14.65 -2.16
C TYR A 42 24.54 15.02 -0.70
N GLY A 43 24.36 14.07 0.20
CA GLY A 43 24.72 14.23 1.60
C GLY A 43 25.10 12.89 2.22
N ASP A 44 25.96 12.95 3.22
CA ASP A 44 26.54 11.82 3.96
C ASP A 44 26.32 11.94 5.48
N SER A 45 25.55 12.94 5.90
CA SER A 45 25.30 13.22 7.31
C SER A 45 24.43 12.14 7.97
N PRO A 46 24.82 11.64 9.15
CA PRO A 46 24.00 10.70 9.92
C PRO A 46 22.82 11.35 10.65
N THR A 47 22.76 12.69 10.70
CA THR A 47 21.78 13.43 11.50
C THR A 47 20.94 14.44 10.72
N ALA A 48 21.26 14.69 9.45
CA ALA A 48 20.59 15.68 8.63
C ALA A 48 19.96 15.06 7.37
N TYR A 49 18.86 15.66 6.92
CA TYR A 49 18.28 15.35 5.61
C TYR A 49 19.08 16.04 4.51
N VAL A 50 19.19 15.41 3.34
CA VAL A 50 19.79 16.02 2.15
C VAL A 50 18.90 17.15 1.61
N VAL A 51 17.58 16.94 1.60
CA VAL A 51 16.58 17.92 1.17
C VAL A 51 15.39 17.86 2.11
N ALA A 52 14.88 19.02 2.53
CA ALA A 52 13.64 19.17 3.27
C ALA A 52 12.75 20.23 2.58
N ILE A 53 11.55 19.82 2.16
CA ILE A 53 10.57 20.70 1.51
C ILE A 53 9.43 20.93 2.49
N ASN A 54 9.23 22.17 2.91
CA ASN A 54 8.27 22.52 3.95
C ASN A 54 7.29 23.58 3.44
N TYR A 55 5.99 23.25 3.44
CA TYR A 55 4.92 24.21 3.20
C TYR A 55 4.30 24.60 4.54
N LYS A 56 4.32 25.89 4.86
CA LYS A 56 3.92 26.43 6.18
C LYS A 56 2.60 27.19 6.16
N ALA A 57 1.99 27.40 4.99
CA ALA A 57 0.69 28.02 4.91
C ALA A 57 -0.37 27.11 5.57
N THR A 58 -1.35 27.72 6.23
CA THR A 58 -2.43 27.03 6.96
C THR A 58 -3.73 26.95 6.16
N SER A 59 -3.76 27.45 4.92
CA SER A 59 -4.90 27.42 4.01
C SER A 59 -4.45 27.59 2.54
N GLY A 60 -5.37 27.32 1.60
CA GLY A 60 -5.17 27.47 0.15
C GLY A 60 -5.02 26.13 -0.60
N ASP A 61 -4.81 26.23 -1.92
CA ASP A 61 -4.91 25.09 -2.85
C ASP A 61 -3.55 24.62 -3.39
N LYS A 62 -2.46 24.92 -2.70
CA LYS A 62 -1.10 24.57 -3.14
C LYS A 62 -0.52 23.42 -2.30
N ALA A 63 0.30 22.60 -2.95
CA ALA A 63 1.02 21.50 -2.32
C ALA A 63 2.45 21.90 -1.93
N ALA A 64 3.05 21.16 -1.00
CA ALA A 64 4.47 21.32 -0.66
C ALA A 64 5.39 20.91 -1.82
N LEU A 65 5.03 19.84 -2.54
CA LEU A 65 5.75 19.33 -3.70
C LEU A 65 4.74 18.90 -4.76
N ASN A 66 4.91 19.39 -5.98
CA ASN A 66 4.20 18.92 -7.17
C ASN A 66 5.23 18.38 -8.17
N VAL A 67 5.01 17.18 -8.70
CA VAL A 67 5.89 16.52 -9.66
C VAL A 67 5.05 16.03 -10.83
N THR A 68 5.38 16.47 -12.03
CA THR A 68 4.69 16.12 -13.28
C THR A 68 5.71 15.60 -14.30
N SER A 69 5.25 14.75 -15.23
CA SER A 69 6.08 14.21 -16.30
C SER A 69 5.22 13.88 -17.51
N ASP A 70 5.61 14.39 -18.67
CA ASP A 70 5.01 14.04 -19.97
C ASP A 70 5.78 12.91 -20.67
N ASN A 71 6.84 12.38 -20.05
CA ASN A 71 7.63 11.30 -20.63
C ASN A 71 6.94 9.94 -20.45
N PRO A 72 6.46 9.29 -21.54
CA PRO A 72 5.75 8.01 -21.44
C PRO A 72 6.70 6.82 -21.20
N ALA A 73 8.01 6.99 -21.40
CA ALA A 73 8.98 5.90 -21.37
C ALA A 73 9.61 5.64 -19.99
N SER A 74 9.33 6.50 -18.99
CA SER A 74 9.96 6.41 -17.68
C SER A 74 8.99 6.85 -16.58
N SER A 75 9.18 6.33 -15.37
CA SER A 75 8.36 6.72 -14.22
C SER A 75 8.58 8.20 -13.89
N ALA A 76 7.50 8.93 -13.60
CA ALA A 76 7.58 10.32 -13.15
C ALA A 76 8.42 10.50 -11.87
N MET A 77 8.47 9.48 -11.02
CA MET A 77 9.26 9.46 -9.79
C MET A 77 9.84 8.07 -9.54
N TYR A 78 11.14 8.00 -9.21
CA TYR A 78 11.79 6.82 -8.68
C TYR A 78 12.19 7.06 -7.21
N ILE A 79 11.93 6.09 -6.35
CA ILE A 79 12.37 6.09 -4.94
C ILE A 79 13.02 4.75 -4.66
N SER A 80 14.22 4.77 -4.07
CA SER A 80 14.96 3.57 -3.68
C SER A 80 15.58 3.79 -2.31
N GLY A 81 15.45 2.78 -1.44
CA GLY A 81 16.00 2.76 -0.10
C GLY A 81 16.47 1.36 0.27
N LYS A 82 17.18 1.26 1.40
CA LYS A 82 17.72 0.00 1.93
C LYS A 82 17.61 0.00 3.45
N GLU A 83 16.39 0.17 3.93
CA GLU A 83 16.10 0.26 5.36
C GLU A 83 16.39 -1.09 6.03
N GLN A 84 17.26 -1.10 7.05
CA GLN A 84 17.52 -2.28 7.88
C GLN A 84 16.71 -2.29 9.18
N ALA A 85 16.35 -1.11 9.67
CA ALA A 85 15.43 -0.94 10.79
C ALA A 85 13.98 -1.13 10.32
N ALA A 86 13.04 -1.34 11.25
CA ALA A 86 11.60 -1.49 10.98
C ALA A 86 10.96 -0.17 10.48
N ARG A 87 11.32 0.25 9.28
CA ARG A 87 10.87 1.46 8.57
C ARG A 87 10.45 1.07 7.15
N GLY A 88 9.66 1.93 6.51
CA GLY A 88 9.37 1.83 5.08
C GLY A 88 10.27 2.79 4.29
N THR A 89 10.59 2.41 3.06
CA THR A 89 11.32 3.26 2.09
C THR A 89 10.60 4.58 1.84
N LEU A 90 9.26 4.53 1.72
CA LEU A 90 8.38 5.70 1.74
C LEU A 90 7.50 5.61 2.98
N LYS A 91 7.53 6.66 3.82
CA LYS A 91 6.64 6.79 4.97
C LYS A 91 5.75 8.01 4.79
N ILE A 92 4.45 7.78 4.72
CA ILE A 92 3.42 8.82 4.69
C ILE A 92 2.72 8.84 6.05
N ALA A 93 2.40 10.03 6.54
CA ALA A 93 1.61 10.23 7.74
C ALA A 93 0.57 11.33 7.48
N HIS A 94 -0.71 10.96 7.55
CA HIS A 94 -1.80 11.92 7.66
C HIS A 94 -2.00 12.27 9.13
N VAL A 95 -1.91 13.55 9.48
CA VAL A 95 -2.22 14.03 10.83
C VAL A 95 -3.69 14.44 10.82
N GLY A 96 -4.52 13.55 11.36
CA GLY A 96 -5.97 13.75 11.37
C GLY A 96 -6.47 14.68 12.47
N TYR A 97 -7.79 14.76 12.56
CA TYR A 97 -8.51 15.57 13.55
C TYR A 97 -9.26 14.67 14.53
N ALA A 98 -9.23 15.03 15.82
CA ALA A 98 -9.81 14.20 16.88
C ALA A 98 -11.34 14.10 16.83
N ASP A 99 -12.00 15.03 16.15
CA ASP A 99 -13.45 15.07 15.92
C ASP A 99 -13.88 14.27 14.68
N GLY A 100 -12.94 13.70 13.92
CA GLY A 100 -13.21 12.93 12.71
C GLY A 100 -13.70 13.79 11.53
N SER A 101 -13.39 15.10 11.52
CA SER A 101 -13.78 16.00 10.43
C SER A 101 -13.07 15.72 9.09
N ASP A 102 -12.13 14.79 9.06
CA ASP A 102 -11.31 14.39 7.92
C ASP A 102 -11.84 13.14 7.19
N SER A 103 -13.15 12.87 7.26
CA SER A 103 -13.76 11.68 6.65
C SER A 103 -13.57 11.56 5.13
N GLY A 104 -13.24 12.67 4.45
CA GLY A 104 -12.91 12.69 3.02
C GLY A 104 -11.41 12.62 2.70
N ALA A 105 -10.54 12.60 3.71
CA ALA A 105 -9.10 12.54 3.54
C ALA A 105 -8.62 11.09 3.36
N SER A 106 -7.40 10.93 2.84
CA SER A 106 -6.75 9.62 2.68
C SER A 106 -5.25 9.72 2.93
N GLY A 107 -4.64 8.61 3.33
CA GLY A 107 -3.18 8.49 3.40
C GLY A 107 -2.53 8.41 2.01
N LEU A 108 -3.24 7.85 1.04
CA LEU A 108 -2.83 7.73 -0.36
C LEU A 108 -4.08 7.73 -1.25
N SER A 109 -4.10 8.58 -2.28
CA SER A 109 -5.12 8.62 -3.31
C SER A 109 -4.47 8.41 -4.69
N ILE A 110 -5.09 7.58 -5.53
CA ILE A 110 -4.61 7.24 -6.88
C ILE A 110 -5.78 7.36 -7.84
N ASP A 111 -5.58 8.11 -8.93
CA ASP A 111 -6.56 8.30 -9.99
C ASP A 111 -5.99 7.79 -11.33
N LEU A 112 -6.71 6.86 -11.97
CA LEU A 112 -6.36 6.31 -13.27
C LEU A 112 -7.21 6.99 -14.34
N GLN A 113 -6.66 8.06 -14.90
CA GLN A 113 -7.39 8.96 -15.79
C GLN A 113 -7.55 8.39 -17.20
N THR A 114 -8.49 8.99 -17.94
CA THR A 114 -8.87 8.68 -19.34
C THR A 114 -9.80 7.47 -19.49
N PRO A 115 -11.01 7.64 -20.05
CA PRO A 115 -11.90 6.53 -20.39
C PRO A 115 -11.20 5.50 -21.30
N GLY A 116 -11.35 4.22 -20.96
CA GLY A 116 -10.73 3.12 -21.71
C GLY A 116 -9.29 2.79 -21.33
N THR A 117 -8.71 3.45 -20.33
CA THR A 117 -7.37 3.09 -19.82
C THR A 117 -7.34 1.66 -19.27
N ALA A 118 -6.23 0.96 -19.52
CA ALA A 118 -5.93 -0.36 -18.97
C ALA A 118 -4.83 -0.32 -17.89
N ALA A 119 -4.51 0.87 -17.38
CA ALA A 119 -3.49 1.04 -16.35
C ALA A 119 -3.84 0.25 -15.07
N GLN A 120 -2.83 -0.28 -14.41
CA GLN A 120 -2.98 -0.91 -13.09
C GLN A 120 -2.91 0.16 -11.99
N GLY A 121 -3.61 -0.05 -10.88
CA GLY A 121 -3.51 0.81 -9.69
C GLY A 121 -2.21 0.55 -8.92
N ILE A 122 -2.21 -0.48 -8.08
CA ILE A 122 -1.04 -0.87 -7.27
C ILE A 122 -0.50 -2.22 -7.76
N TYR A 123 0.80 -2.26 -8.08
CA TYR A 123 1.51 -3.49 -8.44
C TYR A 123 2.66 -3.74 -7.45
N VAL A 124 2.72 -4.94 -6.88
CA VAL A 124 3.74 -5.34 -5.90
C VAL A 124 4.38 -6.64 -6.35
N THR A 125 5.71 -6.68 -6.41
CA THR A 125 6.48 -7.87 -6.76
C THR A 125 7.81 -7.92 -6.03
N ALA A 126 8.47 -9.07 -6.07
CA ALA A 126 9.82 -9.28 -5.55
C ALA A 126 10.66 -9.97 -6.64
N THR A 127 11.34 -9.17 -7.47
CA THR A 127 11.99 -9.63 -8.71
C THR A 127 13.20 -10.53 -8.47
N GLN A 128 13.81 -10.46 -7.29
CA GLN A 128 14.96 -11.29 -6.91
C GLN A 128 14.55 -12.58 -6.17
N GLY A 129 13.28 -12.96 -6.26
CA GLY A 129 12.70 -14.11 -5.59
C GLY A 129 11.65 -13.71 -4.54
N PRO A 130 10.78 -14.65 -4.14
CA PRO A 130 9.66 -14.37 -3.25
C PRO A 130 10.13 -13.84 -1.90
N THR A 131 9.53 -12.75 -1.45
CA THR A 131 9.80 -12.20 -0.12
C THR A 131 9.23 -13.09 0.99
N LYS A 132 9.91 -13.13 2.13
CA LYS A 132 9.40 -13.78 3.35
C LYS A 132 8.38 -12.91 4.10
N GLY A 133 8.44 -11.59 3.89
CA GLY A 133 7.51 -10.64 4.51
C GLY A 133 6.12 -10.73 3.91
N ALA A 134 5.12 -10.17 4.60
CA ALA A 134 3.80 -10.00 4.03
C ALA A 134 3.83 -9.02 2.84
N LEU A 135 3.01 -9.30 1.83
CA LEU A 135 2.86 -8.44 0.65
C LEU A 135 1.98 -7.21 0.96
N LEU A 136 0.98 -7.39 1.83
CA LEU A 136 0.09 -6.33 2.30
C LEU A 136 -0.32 -6.60 3.75
N VAL A 137 -0.33 -5.57 4.58
CA VAL A 137 -0.75 -5.65 5.99
C VAL A 137 -1.53 -4.39 6.36
N LEU A 138 -2.80 -4.56 6.75
CA LEU A 138 -3.65 -3.51 7.29
C LEU A 138 -3.88 -3.76 8.78
N ARG A 139 -3.53 -2.77 9.61
CA ARG A 139 -3.60 -2.84 11.07
C ARG A 139 -4.17 -1.55 11.62
N ASN A 140 -5.42 -1.60 12.03
CA ASN A 140 -6.15 -0.55 12.74
C ASN A 140 -6.38 -0.98 14.19
N ASN A 141 -6.81 -2.22 14.41
CA ASN A 141 -7.13 -2.72 15.74
C ASN A 141 -5.89 -3.26 16.48
N ALA A 142 -5.82 -2.98 17.78
CA ALA A 142 -4.71 -3.42 18.62
C ALA A 142 -4.62 -4.96 18.66
N GLY A 143 -3.41 -5.49 18.49
CA GLY A 143 -3.17 -6.94 18.53
C GLY A 143 -3.68 -7.73 17.32
N LEU A 144 -4.31 -7.09 16.33
CA LEU A 144 -4.86 -7.77 15.15
C LEU A 144 -4.11 -7.43 13.86
N GLU A 145 -4.28 -8.31 12.88
CA GLU A 145 -4.18 -8.01 11.45
C GLU A 145 -5.60 -8.04 10.88
N ASP A 146 -6.17 -6.86 10.66
CA ASP A 146 -7.54 -6.70 10.14
C ASP A 146 -7.64 -7.31 8.74
N PHE A 147 -6.61 -7.09 7.93
CA PHE A 147 -6.42 -7.76 6.64
C PHE A 147 -4.93 -7.95 6.36
N VAL A 148 -4.54 -9.14 5.91
CA VAL A 148 -3.15 -9.44 5.57
C VAL A 148 -3.05 -10.40 4.40
N VAL A 149 -2.11 -10.13 3.50
CA VAL A 149 -1.63 -11.06 2.47
C VAL A 149 -0.19 -11.43 2.81
N LYS A 150 0.05 -12.68 3.19
CA LYS A 150 1.38 -13.17 3.58
C LYS A 150 2.28 -13.29 2.35
N GLY A 151 3.60 -13.41 2.56
CA GLY A 151 4.56 -13.65 1.46
C GLY A 151 4.31 -14.97 0.71
N THR A 152 3.61 -15.91 1.35
CA THR A 152 3.12 -17.16 0.75
C THR A 152 1.84 -17.01 -0.07
N GLY A 153 1.23 -15.82 -0.13
CA GLY A 153 -0.06 -15.56 -0.77
C GLY A 153 -1.29 -15.94 0.06
N LEU A 154 -1.12 -16.50 1.27
CA LEU A 154 -2.22 -16.80 2.18
C LEU A 154 -2.84 -15.52 2.75
N ILE A 155 -4.16 -15.52 2.91
CA ILE A 155 -4.95 -14.35 3.35
C ILE A 155 -5.49 -14.56 4.76
N GLY A 156 -5.27 -13.58 5.64
CA GLY A 156 -5.89 -13.51 6.96
C GLY A 156 -6.84 -12.32 7.04
N VAL A 157 -8.03 -12.54 7.60
CA VAL A 157 -9.03 -11.49 7.87
C VAL A 157 -9.35 -11.51 9.36
N GLY A 158 -9.00 -10.41 10.03
CA GLY A 158 -9.14 -10.27 11.47
C GLY A 158 -8.36 -11.33 12.24
N ILE A 159 -7.19 -11.79 11.81
CA ILE A 159 -6.40 -12.78 12.58
C ILE A 159 -5.56 -12.07 13.67
N ASP A 160 -5.06 -12.83 14.65
CA ASP A 160 -4.14 -12.27 15.64
C ASP A 160 -2.87 -11.79 14.93
N ARG A 161 -2.28 -10.70 15.40
CA ARG A 161 -1.12 -10.07 14.76
C ARG A 161 0.06 -11.04 14.73
N GLY A 162 0.56 -11.31 13.53
CA GLY A 162 1.65 -12.29 13.33
C GLY A 162 1.17 -13.74 13.44
N GLY A 163 -0.13 -13.98 13.60
CA GLY A 163 -0.71 -15.32 13.63
C GLY A 163 -0.54 -16.07 12.32
N THR A 164 -0.58 -17.40 12.43
CA THR A 164 -0.50 -18.31 11.29
C THR A 164 -1.85 -18.38 10.57
N VAL A 165 -1.82 -18.18 9.26
CA VAL A 165 -2.98 -18.39 8.38
C VAL A 165 -3.11 -19.89 8.10
N ARG A 166 -4.31 -20.45 8.33
CA ARG A 166 -4.55 -21.91 8.40
C ARG A 166 -5.25 -22.52 7.17
N GLY A 167 -5.55 -21.69 6.17
CA GLY A 167 -6.12 -22.07 4.87
C GLY A 167 -5.73 -21.01 3.84
N GLN A 168 -6.16 -21.12 2.59
CA GLN A 168 -5.87 -20.08 1.59
C GLN A 168 -6.42 -18.71 2.04
N VAL A 169 -7.61 -18.73 2.65
CA VAL A 169 -8.23 -17.60 3.33
C VAL A 169 -8.62 -18.08 4.75
N HIS A 170 -8.21 -17.35 5.78
CA HIS A 170 -8.57 -17.59 7.18
C HIS A 170 -9.30 -16.38 7.73
N VAL A 171 -10.59 -16.54 8.00
CA VAL A 171 -11.45 -15.49 8.55
C VAL A 171 -11.80 -15.84 10.00
N VAL A 172 -11.60 -14.89 10.91
CA VAL A 172 -11.94 -15.06 12.33
C VAL A 172 -13.06 -14.08 12.68
N GLN A 173 -14.18 -14.61 13.19
CA GLN A 173 -15.24 -13.79 13.76
C GLN A 173 -14.73 -13.10 15.03
N ARG A 174 -14.75 -11.76 15.06
CA ARG A 174 -14.27 -10.95 16.18
C ARG A 174 -15.37 -10.30 17.02
N THR A 175 -16.58 -10.22 16.48
CA THR A 175 -17.77 -9.69 17.15
C THR A 175 -18.92 -10.69 17.01
N GLU A 176 -20.10 -10.33 17.51
CA GLU A 176 -21.35 -11.06 17.32
C GLU A 176 -21.77 -11.24 15.85
N ASN A 177 -21.23 -10.42 14.93
CA ASN A 177 -21.52 -10.52 13.52
C ASN A 177 -20.90 -11.77 12.89
N PRO A 178 -21.59 -12.45 11.95
CA PRO A 178 -21.08 -13.66 11.30
C PRO A 178 -19.72 -13.44 10.64
N ALA A 179 -18.86 -14.47 10.69
CA ALA A 179 -17.55 -14.45 10.04
C ALA A 179 -17.64 -14.19 8.52
N LEU A 180 -18.67 -14.74 7.87
CA LEU A 180 -18.90 -14.63 6.44
C LEU A 180 -20.40 -14.58 6.16
N VAL A 181 -20.83 -13.60 5.37
CA VAL A 181 -22.18 -13.53 4.79
C VAL A 181 -22.04 -13.64 3.28
N VAL A 182 -22.79 -14.55 2.66
CA VAL A 182 -22.86 -14.70 1.20
C VAL A 182 -24.30 -14.41 0.75
N GLN A 183 -24.49 -13.36 -0.04
CA GLN A 183 -25.77 -13.05 -0.67
C GLN A 183 -25.69 -13.47 -2.14
N GLY A 184 -26.09 -14.71 -2.43
CA GLY A 184 -25.97 -15.33 -3.75
C GLY A 184 -25.77 -16.84 -3.66
N VAL A 185 -25.21 -17.43 -4.71
CA VAL A 185 -24.86 -18.86 -4.77
C VAL A 185 -23.38 -19.08 -4.47
N THR A 186 -23.06 -20.17 -3.77
CA THR A 186 -21.68 -20.62 -3.54
C THR A 186 -21.44 -21.89 -4.33
N HIS A 187 -20.53 -21.85 -5.31
CA HIS A 187 -20.07 -23.04 -6.00
C HIS A 187 -18.90 -23.66 -5.22
N ILE A 188 -19.04 -24.93 -4.85
CA ILE A 188 -18.00 -25.73 -4.22
C ILE A 188 -17.56 -26.78 -5.25
N ALA A 189 -16.38 -26.57 -5.83
CA ALA A 189 -15.84 -27.49 -6.84
C ALA A 189 -15.30 -28.77 -6.19
N ASP A 190 -15.27 -29.85 -6.97
CA ASP A 190 -14.65 -31.10 -6.56
C ASP A 190 -13.20 -30.88 -6.15
N VAL A 191 -12.85 -31.41 -4.99
CA VAL A 191 -11.48 -31.32 -4.49
C VAL A 191 -10.57 -32.22 -5.31
N ALA A 192 -9.36 -31.74 -5.60
CA ALA A 192 -8.32 -32.56 -6.24
C ALA A 192 -7.86 -33.73 -5.36
N THR A 193 -8.02 -33.60 -4.04
CA THR A 193 -7.69 -34.64 -3.06
C THR A 193 -8.67 -34.57 -1.91
N ALA A 194 -9.43 -35.64 -1.70
CA ALA A 194 -10.39 -35.71 -0.60
C ALA A 194 -9.67 -35.60 0.76
N PRO A 195 -10.17 -34.75 1.68
CA PRO A 195 -9.62 -34.68 3.01
C PRO A 195 -9.87 -35.99 3.75
N THR A 196 -8.80 -36.60 4.26
CA THR A 196 -8.87 -37.81 5.12
C THR A 196 -8.76 -37.47 6.60
N GLU A 197 -8.27 -36.28 6.93
CA GLU A 197 -8.12 -35.77 8.29
C GLU A 197 -8.23 -34.24 8.34
N LEU A 198 -8.50 -33.70 9.53
CA LEU A 198 -8.39 -32.26 9.77
C LEU A 198 -6.93 -31.87 10.02
N LYS A 199 -6.47 -30.80 9.37
CA LYS A 199 -5.14 -30.23 9.62
C LYS A 199 -5.00 -29.64 11.03
N HIS A 200 -6.10 -29.21 11.64
CA HIS A 200 -6.13 -28.56 12.95
C HIS A 200 -7.31 -29.07 13.83
N PRO A 201 -7.30 -30.35 14.25
CA PRO A 201 -8.45 -30.96 14.93
C PRO A 201 -8.73 -30.34 16.30
N SER A 202 -7.71 -29.74 16.95
CA SER A 202 -7.85 -29.06 18.24
C SER A 202 -8.74 -27.81 18.20
N LEU A 203 -9.07 -27.29 17.02
CA LEU A 203 -9.98 -26.16 16.84
C LEU A 203 -11.46 -26.59 16.73
N GLY A 204 -11.71 -27.90 16.70
CA GLY A 204 -13.05 -28.45 16.47
C GLY A 204 -13.55 -28.25 15.04
N GLY A 205 -14.85 -28.46 14.83
CA GLY A 205 -15.54 -28.25 13.55
C GLY A 205 -15.40 -29.43 12.58
N GLY A 206 -15.05 -29.13 11.32
CA GLY A 206 -14.93 -30.12 10.25
C GLY A 206 -14.56 -29.47 8.90
N VAL A 207 -14.48 -30.29 7.85
CA VAL A 207 -14.28 -29.83 6.46
C VAL A 207 -15.54 -30.10 5.66
N LEU A 208 -16.08 -29.06 5.03
CA LEU A 208 -17.08 -29.17 3.98
C LEU A 208 -16.35 -29.17 2.62
N TYR A 209 -16.63 -30.14 1.76
CA TYR A 209 -16.01 -30.27 0.45
C TYR A 209 -16.93 -30.95 -0.55
N ALA A 210 -16.64 -30.82 -1.84
CA ALA A 210 -17.31 -31.59 -2.89
C ALA A 210 -16.38 -32.68 -3.44
N GLU A 211 -16.94 -33.83 -3.81
CA GLU A 211 -16.22 -34.90 -4.50
C GLU A 211 -17.19 -35.68 -5.39
N ASN A 212 -16.85 -35.79 -6.68
CA ASN A 212 -17.70 -36.40 -7.71
C ASN A 212 -19.09 -35.77 -7.79
N GLY A 213 -19.18 -34.45 -7.59
CA GLY A 213 -20.44 -33.69 -7.62
C GLY A 213 -21.29 -33.80 -6.35
N GLU A 214 -20.90 -34.61 -5.36
CA GLU A 214 -21.59 -34.72 -4.07
C GLU A 214 -21.02 -33.75 -3.04
N LEU A 215 -21.87 -33.17 -2.19
CA LEU A 215 -21.43 -32.36 -1.06
C LEU A 215 -21.18 -33.24 0.16
N LYS A 216 -20.00 -33.14 0.78
CA LYS A 216 -19.56 -34.01 1.89
C LYS A 216 -19.03 -33.23 3.08
N TRP A 217 -19.19 -33.79 4.28
CA TRP A 217 -18.69 -33.26 5.54
C TRP A 217 -17.82 -34.25 6.30
N LEU A 218 -16.58 -33.86 6.63
CA LEU A 218 -15.67 -34.59 7.51
C LEU A 218 -15.63 -33.91 8.90
N SER A 219 -16.09 -34.60 9.94
CA SER A 219 -16.16 -34.09 11.31
C SER A 219 -14.83 -34.15 12.06
N SER A 220 -14.60 -33.22 13.00
CA SER A 220 -13.44 -33.24 13.89
C SER A 220 -13.40 -34.39 14.89
N LYS A 221 -14.52 -35.07 15.06
CA LYS A 221 -14.59 -36.29 15.90
C LYS A 221 -14.05 -37.53 15.17
N GLY A 222 -13.58 -37.38 13.93
CA GLY A 222 -13.11 -38.47 13.08
C GLY A 222 -14.26 -39.27 12.44
N GLY A 223 -13.90 -40.31 11.69
CA GLY A 223 -14.83 -41.19 10.98
C GLY A 223 -14.90 -40.92 9.48
N THR A 224 -15.76 -41.68 8.80
CA THR A 224 -15.99 -41.54 7.36
C THR A 224 -16.74 -40.23 7.06
N PRO A 225 -16.36 -39.48 6.00
CA PRO A 225 -17.12 -38.32 5.56
C PRO A 225 -18.61 -38.65 5.32
N THR A 226 -19.49 -37.75 5.72
CA THR A 226 -20.94 -37.86 5.51
C THR A 226 -21.34 -37.14 4.23
N THR A 227 -22.01 -37.81 3.30
CA THR A 227 -22.66 -37.17 2.13
C THR A 227 -23.90 -36.40 2.60
N LEU A 228 -24.00 -35.12 2.21
CA LEU A 228 -25.05 -34.19 2.61
C LEU A 228 -26.10 -33.96 1.51
N ALA A 229 -25.66 -33.93 0.25
CA ALA A 229 -26.50 -33.69 -0.93
C ALA A 229 -25.82 -34.26 -2.18
#